data_AF-A0A7S1YFM5-F1
#
_entry.id   AF-A0A7S1YFM5-F1
#
_cell.length_a   1.000
_cell.length_b   1.000
_cell.length_c   1.000
_cell.angle_alpha   90.00
_cell.angle_beta   90.00
_cell.angle_gamma   90.00
#
_symmetry.space_group_name_H-M   'P 1'
#
loop_
_entity.id
_entity.type
_entity.pdbx_description
1 polymer ?
#
loop_
_entity_poly.entity_id
_entity_poly.type
_entity_poly.pdbx_seq_one_letter_code
_entity_poly.pdbx_strand_id
1 'polypeptide(L)'
;PTILCTPVSSFSSSLNTHTPPPLCFAFAFSSFHFSPFFLVGRMRSPPPNSSDQDRFLDEALSIVKSEGFAMKRSLDSHRLMDGLKHAANLISELRTSLLTPKSYYSLYMAVFDYLRHLSVYVSDSVASGKRSLAELYELVQYSGNIVPRLYLLITVGGVYLQSAPEATTEVIRDLVEMCRGVQHPTRGLFLRTYLSEVTKDALARVDSVQDTVEFVLANFVEMNKLW
;
A
#
# COMPACT_ATOMS: atom_id res chain seq x y z
N PRO A 1 26.83 13.15 -39.31
CA PRO A 1 26.05 13.51 -38.11
C PRO A 1 24.75 12.71 -38.10
N THR A 2 24.87 11.46 -37.66
CA THR A 2 23.76 10.50 -37.55
C THR A 2 24.03 9.63 -36.32
N ILE A 3 22.95 9.41 -35.59
CA ILE A 3 22.73 8.65 -34.37
C ILE A 3 23.47 7.30 -34.32
N LEU A 4 24.02 6.95 -33.15
CA LEU A 4 24.01 5.55 -32.70
C LEU A 4 23.75 5.47 -31.20
N CYS A 5 22.59 4.89 -30.88
CA CYS A 5 22.19 4.42 -29.58
C CYS A 5 23.24 3.47 -28.99
N THR A 6 23.53 3.62 -27.70
CA THR A 6 24.11 2.54 -26.90
C THR A 6 23.01 1.93 -26.03
N PRO A 7 22.87 0.59 -25.99
CA PRO A 7 21.77 -0.06 -25.31
C PRO A 7 22.02 -0.25 -23.82
N VAL A 8 20.96 0.03 -23.06
CA VAL A 8 20.73 -0.40 -21.67
C VAL A 8 20.83 -1.92 -21.61
N SER A 9 21.91 -2.45 -21.04
CA SER A 9 22.11 -3.90 -20.87
C SER A 9 22.62 -4.29 -19.47
N SER A 10 22.44 -3.44 -18.46
CA SER A 10 22.96 -3.70 -17.10
C SER A 10 21.90 -4.01 -16.04
N PHE A 11 20.60 -3.88 -16.33
CA PHE A 11 19.55 -4.05 -15.32
C PHE A 11 19.02 -5.50 -15.19
N SER A 12 19.34 -6.38 -16.14
CA SER A 12 18.80 -7.77 -16.17
C SER A 12 19.62 -8.79 -15.36
N SER A 13 20.74 -8.40 -14.75
CA SER A 13 21.72 -9.37 -14.22
C SER A 13 21.73 -9.52 -12.69
N SER A 14 21.03 -8.67 -11.93
CA SER A 14 21.02 -8.75 -10.46
C SER A 14 19.78 -9.41 -9.85
N LEU A 15 18.81 -9.83 -10.67
CA LEU A 15 17.59 -10.52 -10.20
C LEU A 15 17.77 -12.04 -10.01
N ASN A 16 18.97 -12.59 -10.21
CA ASN A 16 19.22 -14.03 -10.09
C ASN A 16 20.48 -14.33 -9.27
N THR A 17 20.46 -13.99 -7.99
CA THR A 17 21.25 -14.73 -6.98
C THR A 17 20.43 -14.88 -5.70
N HIS A 18 19.48 -15.83 -5.72
CA HIS A 18 18.85 -16.34 -4.51
C HIS A 18 19.91 -17.04 -3.65
N THR A 19 20.53 -16.28 -2.75
CA THR A 19 21.08 -16.81 -1.51
C THR A 19 20.01 -16.54 -0.44
N PRO A 20 19.50 -17.56 0.29
CA PRO A 20 18.48 -17.32 1.30
C PRO A 20 19.11 -16.64 2.53
N PRO A 21 18.67 -15.42 2.93
CA PRO A 21 18.98 -14.89 4.25
C PRO A 21 18.17 -15.67 5.33
N PRO A 22 18.61 -15.64 6.59
CA PRO A 22 18.27 -16.66 7.58
C PRO A 22 16.78 -16.68 7.95
N LEU A 23 16.27 -17.91 8.09
CA LEU A 23 14.91 -18.32 8.47
C LEU A 23 14.31 -17.66 9.73
N CYS A 24 15.07 -16.85 10.47
CA CYS A 24 14.57 -16.08 11.62
C CYS A 24 13.60 -14.96 11.26
N PHE A 25 13.68 -14.37 10.06
CA PHE A 25 12.83 -13.21 9.69
C PHE A 25 11.39 -13.60 9.35
N ALA A 26 11.17 -14.79 8.75
CA ALA A 26 9.84 -15.30 8.43
C ALA A 26 8.98 -15.58 9.69
N PHE A 27 9.63 -15.86 10.83
CA PHE A 27 8.93 -16.17 12.09
C PHE A 27 8.34 -14.93 12.79
N ALA A 28 8.91 -13.75 12.57
CA ALA A 28 8.40 -12.51 13.17
C ALA A 28 7.10 -12.03 12.49
N PHE A 29 6.94 -12.30 11.19
CA PHE A 29 5.72 -12.01 10.44
C PHE A 29 4.69 -13.13 10.51
N SER A 30 5.07 -14.40 10.73
CA SER A 30 4.09 -15.50 10.85
C SER A 30 3.36 -15.54 12.20
N SER A 31 3.89 -14.88 13.23
CA SER A 31 3.26 -14.78 14.55
C SER A 31 2.18 -13.69 14.64
N PHE A 32 1.39 -13.52 13.56
CA PHE A 32 0.12 -12.79 13.63
C PHE A 32 -0.81 -13.57 14.56
N HIS A 33 -0.84 -13.16 15.83
CA HIS A 33 -1.90 -13.55 16.74
C HIS A 33 -3.20 -12.96 16.18
N PHE A 34 -3.90 -13.83 15.46
CA PHE A 34 -5.20 -13.60 14.87
C PHE A 34 -6.16 -13.22 16.00
N SER A 35 -6.54 -11.94 16.10
CA SER A 35 -7.71 -11.56 16.88
C SER A 35 -8.88 -12.39 16.38
N PRO A 36 -9.62 -13.10 17.24
CA PRO A 36 -10.60 -14.11 16.82
C PRO A 36 -11.90 -13.52 16.25
N PHE A 37 -11.93 -12.27 15.80
CA PHE A 37 -13.15 -11.59 15.37
C PHE A 37 -13.47 -11.66 13.88
N PHE A 38 -12.59 -12.22 13.05
CA PHE A 38 -12.76 -12.26 11.59
C PHE A 38 -13.10 -13.66 11.05
N LEU A 39 -14.23 -14.22 11.49
CA LEU A 39 -14.91 -15.29 10.76
C LEU A 39 -16.43 -15.23 10.94
N VAL A 40 -17.07 -14.15 10.47
CA VAL A 40 -18.51 -14.20 10.16
C VAL A 40 -18.67 -14.25 8.66
N GLY A 41 -18.64 -15.48 8.14
CA GLY A 41 -19.16 -15.79 6.82
C GLY A 41 -20.68 -15.65 6.81
N ARG A 42 -21.18 -14.95 5.78
CA ARG A 42 -22.49 -15.15 5.15
C ARG A 42 -23.73 -15.02 6.04
N MET A 43 -24.20 -13.78 6.21
CA MET A 43 -25.62 -13.47 6.40
C MET A 43 -25.93 -12.21 5.59
N ARG A 44 -26.84 -12.30 4.62
CA ARG A 44 -27.49 -11.12 4.04
C ARG A 44 -28.47 -10.61 5.09
N SER A 45 -27.96 -9.90 6.09
CA SER A 45 -28.77 -9.24 7.10
C SER A 45 -29.60 -8.13 6.47
N PRO A 46 -30.77 -7.77 7.05
CA PRO A 46 -31.49 -6.56 6.67
C PRO A 46 -30.54 -5.35 6.69
N PRO A 47 -30.84 -4.26 5.95
CA PRO A 47 -30.00 -3.07 5.94
C PRO A 47 -29.70 -2.70 7.40
N PRO A 48 -28.41 -2.63 7.78
CA PRO A 48 -28.05 -2.40 9.17
C PRO A 48 -28.67 -1.08 9.61
N ASN A 49 -29.34 -1.10 10.77
CA ASN A 49 -29.90 0.12 11.36
C ASN A 49 -28.78 1.15 11.50
N SER A 50 -29.08 2.43 11.31
CA SER A 50 -28.09 3.51 11.36
C SER A 50 -27.23 3.46 12.64
N SER A 51 -27.84 3.09 13.76
CA SER A 51 -27.18 2.91 15.05
C SER A 51 -26.12 1.80 15.07
N ASP A 52 -26.32 0.70 14.35
CA ASP A 52 -25.38 -0.43 14.32
C ASP A 52 -24.19 -0.11 13.41
N GLN A 53 -24.43 0.63 12.33
CA GLN A 53 -23.36 1.14 11.46
C GLN A 53 -22.41 2.07 12.18
N ASP A 54 -22.93 2.99 13.00
CA ASP A 54 -22.10 3.90 13.80
C ASP A 54 -21.26 3.14 14.82
N ARG A 55 -21.83 2.10 15.46
CA ARG A 55 -21.10 1.25 16.40
C ARG A 55 -19.95 0.48 15.74
N PHE A 56 -20.19 -0.14 14.58
CA PHE A 56 -19.14 -0.85 13.83
C PHE A 56 -18.04 0.11 13.35
N LEU A 57 -18.42 1.33 12.95
CA LEU A 57 -17.47 2.35 12.55
C LEU A 57 -16.60 2.81 13.74
N ASP A 58 -17.21 3.08 14.89
CA ASP A 58 -16.50 3.53 16.09
C ASP A 58 -15.53 2.47 16.61
N GLU A 59 -15.91 1.19 16.57
CA GLU A 59 -15.03 0.08 16.94
C GLU A 59 -13.81 0.00 16.01
N ALA A 60 -14.02 0.03 14.69
CA ALA A 60 -12.94 0.01 13.72
C ALA A 60 -12.03 1.25 13.86
N LEU A 61 -12.61 2.44 14.06
CA LEU A 61 -11.85 3.67 14.27
C LEU A 61 -11.06 3.65 15.57
N SER A 62 -11.58 3.03 16.63
CA SER A 62 -10.86 2.84 17.90
C SER A 62 -9.61 1.99 17.69
N ILE A 63 -9.72 0.88 16.95
CA ILE A 63 -8.59 0.02 16.60
C ILE A 63 -7.57 0.80 15.77
N VAL A 64 -8.00 1.49 14.71
CA VAL A 64 -7.11 2.30 13.85
C VAL A 64 -6.38 3.37 14.65
N LYS A 65 -7.05 4.04 15.61
CA LYS A 65 -6.40 5.03 16.48
C LYS A 65 -5.37 4.39 17.40
N SER A 66 -5.68 3.25 18.01
CA SER A 66 -4.76 2.54 18.90
C SER A 66 -3.51 2.03 18.18
N GLU A 67 -3.67 1.35 17.05
CA GLU A 67 -2.58 0.85 16.21
C GLU A 67 -1.81 2.01 15.56
N GLY A 68 -2.50 3.08 15.13
CA GLY A 68 -1.88 4.27 14.56
C GLY A 68 -1.00 5.03 15.57
N PHE A 69 -1.41 5.07 16.85
CA PHE A 69 -0.57 5.63 17.91
C PHE A 69 0.64 4.74 18.23
N ALA A 70 0.44 3.43 18.31
CA ALA A 70 1.52 2.46 18.51
C ALA A 70 2.55 2.49 17.36
N MET A 71 2.08 2.65 16.13
CA MET A 71 2.91 2.86 14.95
C MET A 71 3.78 4.10 15.11
N LYS A 72 3.19 5.28 15.36
CA LYS A 72 3.94 6.53 15.53
C LYS A 72 5.03 6.41 16.60
N ARG A 73 4.68 5.87 17.77
CA ARG A 73 5.63 5.65 18.86
C ARG A 73 6.79 4.70 18.48
N SER A 74 6.50 3.67 17.68
CA SER A 74 7.51 2.72 17.20
C SER A 74 8.45 3.37 16.18
N LEU A 75 7.91 4.23 15.30
CA LEU A 75 8.70 5.02 14.35
C LEU A 75 9.61 6.03 15.07
N ASP A 76 9.10 6.72 16.09
CA ASP A 76 9.89 7.63 16.93
C ASP A 76 11.04 6.91 17.65
N SER A 77 10.84 5.64 17.99
CA SER A 77 11.86 4.77 18.61
C SER A 77 12.81 4.12 17.59
N HIS A 78 12.76 4.53 16.31
CA HIS A 78 13.51 3.97 15.18
C HIS A 78 13.28 2.47 14.90
N ARG A 79 12.16 1.90 15.36
CA ARG A 79 11.78 0.50 15.14
C ARG A 79 10.83 0.39 13.95
N LEU A 80 11.38 0.51 12.74
CA LEU A 80 10.57 0.48 11.51
C LEU A 80 9.78 -0.83 11.34
N MET A 81 10.34 -1.97 11.75
CA MET A 81 9.67 -3.28 11.62
C MET A 81 8.37 -3.34 12.44
N ASP A 82 8.43 -2.88 13.69
CA ASP A 82 7.27 -2.81 14.57
C ASP A 82 6.26 -1.78 14.04
N GLY A 83 6.76 -0.65 13.53
CA GLY A 83 5.92 0.36 12.85
C GLY A 83 5.16 -0.20 11.65
N LEU A 84 5.84 -0.94 10.76
CA LEU A 84 5.21 -1.58 9.60
C LEU A 84 4.21 -2.67 10.01
N LYS A 85 4.46 -3.37 11.11
CA LYS A 85 3.52 -4.35 11.66
C LYS A 85 2.22 -3.68 12.14
N HIS A 86 2.34 -2.60 12.91
CA HIS A 86 1.19 -1.79 13.31
C HIS A 86 0.47 -1.15 12.10
N ALA A 87 1.23 -0.75 11.07
CA ALA A 87 0.66 -0.28 9.81
C ALA A 87 -0.12 -1.38 9.05
N ALA A 88 0.39 -2.61 9.03
CA ALA A 88 -0.35 -3.72 8.41
C ALA A 88 -1.64 -4.04 9.18
N ASN A 89 -1.62 -3.95 10.51
CA ASN A 89 -2.80 -4.13 11.36
C ASN A 89 -3.85 -3.05 11.11
N LEU A 90 -3.46 -1.77 11.12
CA LEU A 90 -4.42 -0.67 10.90
C LEU A 90 -5.06 -0.74 9.50
N ILE A 91 -4.31 -1.15 8.47
CA ILE A 91 -4.86 -1.33 7.11
C ILE A 91 -5.76 -2.57 7.03
N SER A 92 -5.55 -3.57 7.89
CA SER A 92 -6.39 -4.77 7.90
C SER A 92 -7.85 -4.46 8.24
N GLU A 93 -8.13 -3.37 8.95
CA GLU A 93 -9.49 -2.87 9.20
C GLU A 93 -10.22 -2.47 7.92
N LEU A 94 -9.52 -2.02 6.87
CA LEU A 94 -10.10 -1.74 5.55
C LEU A 94 -10.62 -2.99 4.82
N ARG A 95 -10.37 -4.18 5.37
CA ARG A 95 -10.93 -5.44 4.85
C ARG A 95 -12.37 -5.68 5.32
N THR A 96 -12.95 -4.82 6.15
CA THR A 96 -14.37 -4.95 6.50
C THR A 96 -15.26 -4.82 5.24
N SER A 97 -16.37 -5.55 5.21
CA SER A 97 -17.45 -5.41 4.21
C SER A 97 -18.78 -5.06 4.86
N LEU A 98 -18.78 -4.75 6.16
CA LEU A 98 -20.00 -4.51 6.94
C LEU A 98 -20.44 -3.04 6.90
N LEU A 99 -19.57 -2.14 6.45
CA LEU A 99 -19.78 -0.70 6.48
C LEU A 99 -20.44 -0.20 5.19
N THR A 100 -21.34 0.77 5.34
CA THR A 100 -21.83 1.57 4.19
C THR A 100 -20.68 2.35 3.55
N PRO A 101 -20.78 2.72 2.25
CA PRO A 101 -19.73 3.49 1.57
C PRO A 101 -19.34 4.79 2.27
N LYS A 102 -20.29 5.46 2.93
CA LYS A 102 -20.04 6.70 3.70
C LYS A 102 -19.21 6.44 4.96
N SER A 103 -19.57 5.42 5.73
CA SER A 103 -18.81 5.02 6.92
C SER A 103 -17.42 4.48 6.54
N TYR A 104 -17.34 3.69 5.47
CA TYR A 104 -16.06 3.20 4.94
C TYR A 104 -15.12 4.34 4.52
N TYR A 105 -15.64 5.39 3.87
CA TYR A 105 -14.85 6.57 3.52
C TYR A 105 -14.23 7.25 4.75
N SER A 106 -15.00 7.35 5.84
CA SER A 106 -14.51 7.95 7.09
C SER A 106 -13.39 7.12 7.72
N LEU A 107 -13.52 5.78 7.72
CA LEU A 107 -12.48 4.85 8.15
C LEU A 107 -11.23 4.95 7.24
N TYR A 108 -11.42 5.00 5.93
CA TYR A 108 -10.36 5.16 4.94
C TYR A 108 -9.56 6.44 5.17
N MET A 109 -10.22 7.57 5.41
CA MET A 109 -9.54 8.84 5.67
C MET A 109 -8.69 8.80 6.94
N ALA A 110 -9.20 8.18 8.01
CA ALA A 110 -8.43 7.99 9.23
C ALA A 110 -7.17 7.14 8.99
N VAL A 111 -7.29 6.03 8.25
CA VAL A 111 -6.14 5.18 7.87
C VAL A 111 -5.15 5.93 6.99
N PHE A 112 -5.64 6.68 6.00
CA PHE A 112 -4.82 7.45 5.06
C PHE A 112 -3.92 8.46 5.77
N ASP A 113 -4.44 9.16 6.78
CA ASP A 113 -3.64 10.09 7.58
C ASP A 113 -2.46 9.41 8.29
N TYR A 114 -2.67 8.21 8.85
CA TYR A 114 -1.59 7.42 9.45
C TYR A 114 -0.58 6.95 8.41
N LEU A 115 -1.03 6.48 7.24
CA LEU A 115 -0.14 6.06 6.15
C LEU A 115 0.72 7.22 5.63
N ARG A 116 0.17 8.45 5.59
CA ARG A 116 0.94 9.63 5.22
C ARG A 116 2.10 9.90 6.19
N HIS A 117 1.89 9.73 7.50
CA HIS A 117 2.97 9.82 8.48
C HIS A 117 4.06 8.75 8.25
N LEU A 118 3.66 7.52 7.93
CA LEU A 118 4.59 6.45 7.60
C LEU A 118 5.39 6.78 6.33
N SER A 119 4.74 7.29 5.29
CA SER A 119 5.37 7.67 4.02
C SER A 119 6.49 8.70 4.22
N VAL A 120 6.22 9.75 4.99
CA VAL A 120 7.22 10.79 5.31
C VAL A 120 8.41 10.18 6.06
N TYR A 121 8.15 9.39 7.11
CA TYR A 121 9.22 8.74 7.88
C TYR A 121 10.09 7.82 7.02
N VAL A 122 9.47 7.05 6.11
CA VAL A 122 10.18 6.16 5.18
C VAL A 122 11.03 6.98 4.21
N SER A 123 10.49 8.06 3.66
CA SER A 123 11.23 8.98 2.79
C SER A 123 12.47 9.55 3.48
N ASP A 124 12.32 10.06 4.70
CA ASP A 124 13.43 10.61 5.49
C ASP A 124 14.47 9.53 5.83
N SER A 125 14.02 8.30 6.11
CA SER A 125 14.91 7.17 6.45
C SER A 125 15.75 6.72 5.24
N VAL A 126 15.16 6.72 4.05
CA VAL A 126 15.84 6.40 2.79
C VAL A 126 16.79 7.52 2.40
N ALA A 127 16.36 8.79 2.50
CA ALA A 127 17.20 9.95 2.23
C ALA A 127 18.41 10.04 3.19
N SER A 128 18.25 9.60 4.44
CA SER A 128 19.34 9.51 5.42
C SER A 128 20.30 8.34 5.17
N GLY A 129 20.04 7.48 4.18
CA GLY A 129 20.85 6.28 3.88
C GLY A 129 20.80 5.19 4.95
N LYS A 130 19.84 5.24 5.89
CA LYS A 130 19.74 4.28 7.01
C LYS A 130 19.24 2.90 6.59
N ARG A 131 18.55 2.82 5.45
CA ARG A 131 17.92 1.62 4.90
C ARG A 131 18.05 1.64 3.38
N SER A 132 18.28 0.49 2.77
CA SER A 132 18.16 0.38 1.32
C SER A 132 16.67 0.32 0.94
N LEU A 133 16.32 1.08 -0.08
CA LEU A 133 14.95 1.17 -0.59
C LEU A 133 14.49 -0.17 -1.21
N ALA A 134 15.42 -0.91 -1.82
CA ALA A 134 15.17 -2.23 -2.39
C ALA A 134 14.76 -3.26 -1.32
N GLU A 135 15.48 -3.32 -0.20
CA GLU A 135 15.11 -4.21 0.92
C GLU A 135 13.72 -3.88 1.46
N LEU A 136 13.36 -2.59 1.54
CA LEU A 136 12.05 -2.20 2.05
C LEU A 136 10.92 -2.61 1.11
N TYR A 137 11.13 -2.49 -0.21
CA TYR A 137 10.15 -2.91 -1.22
C TYR A 137 9.92 -4.43 -1.14
N GLU A 138 10.99 -5.21 -1.02
CA GLU A 138 10.91 -6.67 -0.82
C GLU A 138 10.23 -7.02 0.51
N LEU A 139 10.58 -6.30 1.59
CA LEU A 139 10.07 -6.58 2.93
C LEU A 139 8.54 -6.47 3.01
N VAL A 140 7.98 -5.46 2.34
CA VAL A 140 6.54 -5.23 2.31
C VAL A 140 5.79 -6.32 1.52
N GLN A 141 6.43 -6.95 0.53
CA GLN A 141 5.82 -8.01 -0.27
C GLN A 141 5.56 -9.30 0.53
N TYR A 142 6.28 -9.53 1.64
CA TYR A 142 6.06 -10.67 2.53
C TYR A 142 4.74 -10.61 3.32
N SER A 143 3.99 -9.50 3.26
CA SER A 143 2.66 -9.42 3.87
C SER A 143 1.68 -10.38 3.19
N GLY A 144 1.18 -11.38 3.95
CA GLY A 144 0.27 -12.41 3.41
C GLY A 144 -1.11 -11.90 2.99
N ASN A 145 -1.59 -10.80 3.57
CA ASN A 145 -2.87 -10.21 3.22
C ASN A 145 -2.71 -9.22 2.06
N ILE A 146 -3.46 -9.42 0.97
CA ILE A 146 -3.35 -8.61 -0.25
C ILE A 146 -3.66 -7.13 -0.04
N VAL A 147 -4.65 -6.78 0.79
CA VAL A 147 -5.03 -5.37 1.01
C VAL A 147 -3.92 -4.61 1.76
N PRO A 148 -3.49 -5.01 2.98
CA PRO A 148 -2.33 -4.41 3.64
C PRO A 148 -1.07 -4.37 2.78
N ARG A 149 -0.79 -5.46 2.05
CA ARG A 149 0.38 -5.54 1.16
C ARG A 149 0.35 -4.44 0.11
N LEU A 150 -0.77 -4.26 -0.60
CA LEU A 150 -0.84 -3.29 -1.69
C LEU A 150 -0.77 -1.85 -1.18
N TYR A 151 -1.43 -1.50 -0.08
CA TYR A 151 -1.33 -0.15 0.48
C TYR A 151 0.09 0.19 0.93
N LEU A 152 0.76 -0.74 1.63
CA LEU A 152 2.16 -0.55 2.02
C LEU A 152 3.08 -0.49 0.79
N LEU A 153 2.84 -1.35 -0.22
CA LEU A 153 3.64 -1.39 -1.45
C LEU A 153 3.53 -0.08 -2.22
N ILE A 154 2.32 0.48 -2.33
CA ILE A 154 2.10 1.81 -2.93
C ILE A 154 2.78 2.90 -2.09
N THR A 155 2.75 2.81 -0.75
CA THR A 155 3.41 3.80 0.13
C THR A 155 4.92 3.83 -0.11
N VAL A 156 5.57 2.67 -0.13
CA VAL A 156 7.01 2.54 -0.39
C VAL A 156 7.33 2.87 -1.86
N GLY A 157 6.46 2.44 -2.79
CA GLY A 157 6.55 2.80 -4.20
C GLY A 157 6.52 4.30 -4.42
N GLY A 158 5.66 5.05 -3.71
CA GLY A 158 5.63 6.51 -3.76
C GLY A 158 6.96 7.16 -3.39
N VAL A 159 7.63 6.65 -2.34
CA VAL A 159 8.98 7.11 -1.95
C VAL A 159 10.01 6.70 -3.01
N TYR A 160 9.86 5.51 -3.60
CA TYR A 160 10.72 5.04 -4.69
C TYR A 160 10.69 5.99 -5.89
N LEU A 161 9.49 6.42 -6.29
CA LEU A 161 9.30 7.36 -7.39
C LEU A 161 9.95 8.73 -7.13
N GLN A 162 10.15 9.11 -5.86
CA GLN A 162 10.84 10.36 -5.51
C GLN A 162 12.37 10.20 -5.54
N SER A 163 12.87 9.02 -5.15
CA SER A 163 14.31 8.75 -5.04
C SER A 163 14.96 8.35 -6.36
N ALA A 164 14.24 7.64 -7.25
CA ALA A 164 14.76 7.07 -8.50
C ALA A 164 13.87 7.47 -9.69
N PRO A 165 14.05 8.66 -10.28
CA PRO A 165 13.24 9.14 -11.40
C PRO A 165 13.34 8.26 -12.65
N GLU A 166 14.48 7.62 -12.89
CA GLU A 166 14.75 6.78 -14.06
C GLU A 166 13.88 5.52 -14.15
N ALA A 167 13.41 4.99 -13.01
CA ALA A 167 12.60 3.78 -12.93
C ALA A 167 11.11 4.07 -12.71
N THR A 168 10.70 5.35 -12.80
CA THR A 168 9.31 5.81 -12.54
C THR A 168 8.28 5.01 -13.34
N THR A 169 8.51 4.86 -14.65
CA THR A 169 7.57 4.18 -15.56
C THR A 169 7.42 2.70 -15.21
N GLU A 170 8.51 2.01 -14.87
CA GLU A 170 8.49 0.58 -14.53
C GLU A 170 7.77 0.33 -13.21
N VAL A 171 8.06 1.13 -12.20
CA VAL A 171 7.44 1.01 -10.87
C VAL A 171 5.95 1.33 -10.91
N ILE A 172 5.54 2.38 -11.63
CA ILE A 172 4.10 2.69 -11.78
C ILE A 172 3.38 1.55 -12.50
N ARG A 173 3.98 0.96 -13.54
CA ARG A 173 3.39 -0.18 -14.25
C ARG A 173 3.23 -1.39 -13.34
N ASP A 174 4.25 -1.74 -12.55
CA ASP A 174 4.21 -2.81 -11.56
C ASP A 174 3.09 -2.57 -10.52
N LEU A 175 3.01 -1.37 -9.94
CA LEU A 175 1.96 -1.01 -8.98
C LEU A 175 0.55 -1.13 -9.56
N VAL A 176 0.33 -0.68 -10.81
CA VAL A 176 -0.97 -0.80 -11.50
C VAL A 176 -1.33 -2.26 -11.75
N GLU A 177 -0.36 -3.08 -12.16
CA GLU A 177 -0.55 -4.51 -12.39
C GLU A 177 -0.88 -5.26 -11.09
N MET A 178 -0.15 -4.97 -10.01
CA MET A 178 -0.38 -5.53 -8.68
C MET A 178 -1.76 -5.14 -8.11
N CYS A 179 -2.24 -3.93 -8.41
CA CYS A 179 -3.58 -3.47 -8.01
C CYS A 179 -4.72 -4.27 -8.67
N ARG A 180 -4.49 -4.96 -9.80
CA ARG A 180 -5.49 -5.86 -10.42
C ARG A 180 -5.85 -7.05 -9.54
N GLY A 181 -5.05 -7.36 -8.52
CA GLY A 181 -5.35 -8.44 -7.57
C GLY A 181 -6.57 -8.18 -6.67
N VAL A 182 -7.07 -6.95 -6.56
CA VAL A 182 -8.24 -6.61 -5.75
C VAL A 182 -9.47 -6.35 -6.63
N GLN A 183 -10.33 -7.37 -6.73
CA GLN A 183 -11.55 -7.34 -7.55
C GLN A 183 -12.80 -6.87 -6.78
N HIS A 184 -12.69 -6.57 -5.49
CA HIS A 184 -13.83 -6.10 -4.70
C HIS A 184 -14.15 -4.65 -5.06
N PRO A 185 -15.41 -4.30 -5.43
CA PRO A 185 -15.75 -2.99 -6.00
C PRO A 185 -15.36 -1.82 -5.10
N THR A 186 -15.82 -1.81 -3.84
CA THR A 186 -15.50 -0.73 -2.88
C THR A 186 -14.00 -0.65 -2.57
N ARG A 187 -13.37 -1.76 -2.16
CA ARG A 187 -11.95 -1.79 -1.74
C ARG A 187 -11.01 -1.47 -2.89
N GLY A 188 -11.29 -2.00 -4.07
CA GLY A 188 -10.52 -1.75 -5.29
C GLY A 188 -10.62 -0.29 -5.72
N LEU A 189 -11.82 0.30 -5.64
CA LEU A 189 -12.00 1.72 -5.95
C LEU A 189 -11.15 2.61 -5.04
N PHE A 190 -11.23 2.44 -3.71
CA PHE A 190 -10.44 3.22 -2.77
C PHE A 190 -8.93 2.98 -2.91
N LEU A 191 -8.51 1.74 -3.15
CA LEU A 191 -7.09 1.42 -3.39
C LEU A 191 -6.57 2.12 -4.66
N ARG A 192 -7.37 2.16 -5.72
CA ARG A 192 -7.00 2.86 -6.97
C ARG A 192 -6.99 4.37 -6.82
N THR A 193 -7.91 4.92 -6.03
CA THR A 193 -7.87 6.34 -5.64
C THR A 193 -6.59 6.65 -4.85
N TYR A 194 -6.19 5.77 -3.93
CA TYR A 194 -4.93 5.91 -3.20
C TYR A 194 -3.72 5.88 -4.14
N LEU A 195 -3.69 4.93 -5.08
CA LEU A 195 -2.63 4.85 -6.08
C LEU A 195 -2.49 6.16 -6.87
N SER A 196 -3.60 6.69 -7.39
CA SER A 196 -3.60 7.95 -8.14
C SER A 196 -3.11 9.14 -7.31
N GLU A 197 -3.47 9.19 -6.02
CA GLU A 197 -3.01 10.25 -5.12
C GLU A 197 -1.49 10.20 -4.88
N VAL A 198 -0.91 8.99 -4.81
CA VAL A 198 0.53 8.80 -4.61
C VAL A 198 1.33 9.01 -5.90
N THR A 199 0.79 8.62 -7.06
CA THR A 199 1.51 8.70 -8.34
C THR A 199 1.36 10.04 -9.05
N LYS A 200 0.40 10.90 -8.71
CA LYS A 200 0.16 12.18 -9.41
C LYS A 200 1.41 13.06 -9.56
N ASP A 201 2.21 13.16 -8.50
CA ASP A 201 3.42 14.00 -8.48
C ASP A 201 4.57 13.36 -9.27
N ALA A 202 4.53 12.04 -9.43
CA ALA A 202 5.49 11.30 -10.25
C ALA A 202 5.11 11.35 -11.74
N LEU A 203 3.82 11.26 -12.06
CA LEU A 203 3.31 11.36 -13.43
C LEU A 203 3.63 12.74 -14.04
N ALA A 204 3.60 13.81 -13.25
CA ALA A 204 4.00 15.15 -13.71
C ALA A 204 5.49 15.25 -14.11
N ARG A 205 6.32 14.28 -13.72
CA ARG A 205 7.76 14.22 -14.03
C ARG A 205 8.09 13.29 -15.20
N VAL A 206 7.12 12.57 -15.74
CA VAL A 206 7.34 11.66 -16.88
C VAL A 206 7.38 12.51 -18.16
N ASP A 207 8.47 12.38 -18.93
CA ASP A 207 8.67 13.16 -20.16
C ASP A 207 7.65 12.81 -21.27
N SER A 208 7.13 11.57 -21.26
CA SER A 208 6.11 11.10 -22.20
C SER A 208 4.70 11.38 -21.69
N VAL A 209 4.04 12.35 -22.33
CA VAL A 209 2.61 12.63 -22.11
C VAL A 209 1.76 11.42 -22.49
N GLN A 210 2.15 10.68 -23.53
CA GLN A 210 1.41 9.51 -24.02
C GLN A 210 1.35 8.41 -22.97
N ASP A 211 2.49 8.11 -22.33
CA ASP A 211 2.57 7.08 -21.28
C ASP A 211 1.70 7.49 -20.09
N THR A 212 1.77 8.77 -19.69
CA THR A 212 0.93 9.32 -18.62
C THR A 212 -0.55 9.17 -18.92
N VAL A 213 -0.98 9.47 -20.14
CA VAL A 213 -2.38 9.30 -20.57
C VAL A 213 -2.78 7.82 -20.53
N GLU A 214 -1.94 6.93 -21.04
CA GLU A 214 -2.19 5.48 -21.02
C GLU A 214 -2.33 4.95 -19.59
N PHE A 215 -1.51 5.42 -18.65
CA PHE A 215 -1.62 5.06 -17.22
C PHE A 215 -2.93 5.53 -16.61
N VAL A 216 -3.29 6.80 -16.83
CA VAL A 216 -4.54 7.36 -16.29
C VAL A 216 -5.76 6.64 -16.88
N LEU A 217 -5.75 6.37 -18.19
CA LEU A 217 -6.83 5.64 -18.86
C LEU A 217 -6.92 4.18 -18.38
N ALA A 218 -5.80 3.50 -18.20
CA ALA A 218 -5.80 2.13 -17.67
C ALA A 218 -6.39 2.09 -16.25
N ASN A 219 -6.03 3.03 -15.39
CA ASN A 219 -6.62 3.10 -14.05
C ASN A 219 -8.11 3.48 -14.09
N PHE A 220 -8.49 4.41 -14.97
CA PHE A 220 -9.89 4.82 -15.17
C PHE A 220 -10.76 3.66 -15.67
N VAL A 221 -10.33 2.90 -16.67
CA VAL A 221 -11.06 1.72 -17.18
C VAL A 221 -11.29 0.72 -16.05
N GLU A 222 -10.28 0.45 -15.24
CA GLU A 222 -10.42 -0.46 -14.10
C GLU A 222 -11.34 0.09 -13.00
N MET A 223 -11.32 1.39 -12.74
CA MET A 223 -12.28 2.02 -11.82
C MET A 223 -13.72 1.93 -12.34
N ASN A 224 -13.95 2.10 -13.64
CA ASN A 224 -15.28 1.94 -14.25
C ASN A 224 -15.78 0.49 -14.22
N LYS A 225 -14.90 -0.50 -14.30
CA LYS A 225 -15.30 -1.93 -14.14
C LYS A 225 -15.77 -2.26 -12.72
N LEU A 226 -15.31 -1.50 -11.74
CA LEU A 226 -15.61 -1.70 -10.31
C LEU A 226 -16.79 -0.85 -9.82
N TRP A 227 -17.25 0.10 -10.63
CA TRP A 227 -18.39 0.98 -10.37
C TRP A 227 -19.70 0.31 -10.81
#